data_AF-A0A561TQ48-F1
#
_entry.id   AF-A0A561TQ48-F1
#
_cell.length_a   1.000
_cell.length_b   1.000
_cell.length_c   1.000
_cell.angle_alpha   90.00
_cell.angle_beta   90.00
_cell.angle_gamma   90.00
#
_symmetry.space_group_name_H-M   'P 1'
#
loop_
_entity.id
_entity.type
_entity.pdbx_description
1 polymer ?
#
loop_
_entity_poly.entity_id
_entity_poly.type
_entity_poly.pdbx_seq_one_letter_code
_entity_poly.pdbx_strand_id
1 'polypeptide(L)'
;MPRVLLSSPDQKALLRLEPDPHGQWWTLNHAAEADRPAWYASFGARTPVELIAAFTDALTNPAPALAASTPSDPYEPLRQSAWQPPTIGADGLVSPDGTAYVQRLGTAQEPGAWFVTASLGPERKPVWQARFGERTPARLVAAFTTALTDPHPAARTDSLRSLPILDPDVVTRRTTDVLAVHVAAALEERVHALTARRTVPPTTPGPPRQPPARNSRSR
;
A
#
# COMPACT_ATOMS: atom_id res chain seq x y z
N MET A 1 9.22 -22.12 -12.66
CA MET A 1 9.01 -21.07 -11.64
C MET A 1 7.75 -21.41 -10.85
N PRO A 2 7.77 -21.44 -9.50
CA PRO A 2 6.60 -21.78 -8.71
C PRO A 2 5.53 -20.68 -8.82
N ARG A 3 4.27 -21.08 -8.96
CA ARG A 3 3.10 -20.20 -8.88
C ARG A 3 2.53 -20.34 -7.47
N VAL A 4 2.22 -19.22 -6.82
CA VAL A 4 1.59 -19.22 -5.49
C VAL A 4 0.23 -18.54 -5.61
N LEU A 5 -0.80 -19.22 -5.11
CA LEU A 5 -2.15 -18.69 -5.05
C LEU A 5 -2.62 -18.76 -3.59
N LEU A 6 -2.99 -17.63 -3.02
CA LEU A 6 -3.53 -17.52 -1.66
C LEU A 6 -4.92 -16.90 -1.74
N SER A 7 -5.93 -17.60 -1.24
CA SER A 7 -7.28 -17.06 -1.08
C SER A 7 -7.53 -16.71 0.38
N SER A 8 -8.26 -15.63 0.63
CA SER A 8 -8.78 -15.35 1.97
C SER A 8 -9.78 -16.44 2.39
N PRO A 9 -9.98 -16.67 3.70
CA PRO A 9 -10.93 -17.66 4.19
C PRO A 9 -12.37 -17.43 3.73
N ASP A 10 -12.75 -16.17 3.49
CA ASP A 10 -14.05 -15.76 2.97
C ASP A 10 -14.13 -15.78 1.43
N GLN A 11 -13.03 -16.20 0.76
CA GLN A 11 -12.86 -16.25 -0.70
C GLN A 11 -13.05 -14.92 -1.43
N LYS A 12 -13.06 -13.80 -0.71
CA LYS A 12 -13.23 -12.47 -1.32
C LYS A 12 -11.91 -11.90 -1.85
N ALA A 13 -10.78 -12.25 -1.27
CA ALA A 13 -9.46 -11.80 -1.72
C ALA A 13 -8.64 -12.95 -2.30
N LEU A 14 -7.98 -12.69 -3.42
CA LEU A 14 -7.10 -13.64 -4.10
C LEU A 14 -5.75 -12.96 -4.39
N LEU A 15 -4.68 -13.46 -3.77
CA LEU A 15 -3.31 -13.09 -4.09
C LEU A 15 -2.70 -14.13 -5.03
N ARG A 16 -2.19 -13.65 -6.16
CA ARG A 16 -1.57 -14.44 -7.21
C ARG A 16 -0.13 -13.98 -7.40
N LEU A 17 0.79 -14.93 -7.26
CA LEU A 17 2.21 -14.78 -7.58
C LEU A 17 2.50 -15.53 -8.87
N GLU A 18 2.71 -14.79 -9.95
CA GLU A 18 3.11 -15.34 -11.23
C GLU A 18 4.38 -14.67 -11.73
N PRO A 19 5.52 -15.37 -11.66
CA PRO A 19 6.79 -14.82 -12.10
C PRO A 19 6.77 -14.44 -13.59
N ASP A 20 6.71 -13.15 -13.85
CA ASP A 20 6.95 -12.53 -15.15
C ASP A 20 8.03 -11.44 -14.97
N PRO A 21 9.26 -11.65 -15.49
CA PRO A 21 10.36 -10.70 -15.37
C PRO A 21 10.08 -9.31 -15.95
N HIS A 22 9.12 -9.21 -16.88
CA HIS A 22 8.79 -7.98 -17.61
C HIS A 22 7.35 -7.50 -17.36
N GLY A 23 6.57 -8.25 -16.57
CA GLY A 23 5.15 -8.00 -16.34
C GLY A 23 4.78 -7.75 -14.87
N GLN A 24 3.47 -7.85 -14.62
CA GLN A 24 2.91 -7.76 -13.27
C GLN A 24 3.11 -9.11 -12.57
N TRP A 25 3.98 -9.15 -11.56
CA TRP A 25 4.38 -10.37 -10.89
C TRP A 25 3.42 -10.74 -9.76
N TRP A 26 2.95 -9.73 -9.03
CA TRP A 26 1.99 -9.88 -7.94
C TRP A 26 0.67 -9.26 -8.34
N THR A 27 -0.43 -9.98 -8.15
CA THR A 27 -1.78 -9.43 -8.33
C THR A 27 -2.63 -9.81 -7.14
N LEU A 28 -3.32 -8.82 -6.57
CA LEU A 28 -4.28 -8.97 -5.51
C LEU A 28 -5.64 -8.55 -6.06
N ASN A 29 -6.59 -9.47 -6.11
CA ASN A 29 -7.96 -9.21 -6.51
C ASN A 29 -8.86 -9.27 -5.29
N HIS A 30 -9.83 -8.37 -5.23
CA HIS A 30 -10.88 -8.40 -4.23
C HIS A 30 -12.24 -8.41 -4.93
N ALA A 31 -13.02 -9.45 -4.66
CA ALA A 31 -14.38 -9.61 -5.14
C ALA A 31 -15.29 -8.51 -4.58
N ALA A 32 -16.38 -8.24 -5.29
CA ALA A 32 -17.40 -7.34 -4.81
C ALA A 32 -18.10 -7.91 -3.57
N GLU A 33 -18.45 -7.05 -2.64
CA GLU A 33 -19.32 -7.29 -1.49
C GLU A 33 -20.61 -6.48 -1.63
N ALA A 34 -21.60 -6.75 -0.79
CA ALA A 34 -22.90 -6.06 -0.84
C ALA A 34 -22.78 -4.52 -0.72
N ASP A 35 -21.74 -4.03 -0.02
CA ASP A 35 -21.46 -2.62 0.23
C ASP A 35 -20.18 -2.12 -0.47
N ARG A 36 -19.42 -2.99 -1.16
CA ARG A 36 -18.10 -2.65 -1.72
C ARG A 36 -17.91 -3.20 -3.13
N PRO A 37 -17.56 -2.36 -4.12
CA PRO A 37 -17.25 -2.84 -5.46
C PRO A 37 -15.96 -3.68 -5.48
N ALA A 38 -15.83 -4.54 -6.50
CA ALA A 38 -14.60 -5.26 -6.76
C ALA A 38 -13.46 -4.30 -7.09
N TRP A 39 -12.24 -4.65 -6.68
CA TRP A 39 -11.04 -3.88 -6.97
C TRP A 39 -9.83 -4.81 -7.13
N TYR A 40 -8.74 -4.27 -7.67
CA TYR A 40 -7.50 -5.02 -7.80
C TYR A 40 -6.28 -4.12 -7.54
N ALA A 41 -5.19 -4.74 -7.13
CA ALA A 41 -3.86 -4.16 -7.07
C ALA A 41 -2.89 -5.08 -7.79
N SER A 42 -1.93 -4.52 -8.52
CA SER A 42 -0.88 -5.28 -9.20
C SER A 42 0.46 -4.60 -9.00
N PHE A 43 1.50 -5.40 -8.80
CA PHE A 43 2.87 -4.96 -8.59
C PHE A 43 3.81 -5.69 -9.54
N GLY A 44 4.67 -4.91 -10.20
CA GLY A 44 5.72 -5.43 -11.07
C GLY A 44 6.77 -6.23 -10.31
N ALA A 45 7.54 -7.03 -11.04
CA ALA A 45 8.61 -7.88 -10.53
C ALA A 45 9.57 -7.20 -9.53
N ARG A 46 9.84 -5.92 -9.75
CA ARG A 46 10.84 -5.13 -9.02
C ARG A 46 10.23 -4.08 -8.09
N THR A 47 8.91 -4.12 -7.85
CA THR A 47 8.32 -3.23 -6.86
C THR A 47 8.94 -3.51 -5.48
N PRO A 48 9.47 -2.49 -4.78
CA PRO A 48 10.09 -2.70 -3.47
C PRO A 48 9.12 -3.35 -2.48
N VAL A 49 9.64 -4.32 -1.71
CA VAL A 49 8.83 -5.12 -0.79
C VAL A 49 8.19 -4.27 0.31
N GLU A 50 8.81 -3.16 0.70
CA GLU A 50 8.29 -2.20 1.68
C GLU A 50 6.96 -1.59 1.22
N LEU A 51 6.84 -1.29 -0.08
CA LEU A 51 5.63 -0.70 -0.65
C LEU A 51 4.49 -1.73 -0.70
N ILE A 52 4.83 -2.96 -1.09
CA ILE A 52 3.88 -4.09 -1.07
C ILE A 52 3.43 -4.35 0.37
N ALA A 53 4.37 -4.37 1.32
CA ALA A 53 4.12 -4.60 2.74
C ALA A 53 3.21 -3.52 3.32
N ALA A 54 3.46 -2.24 3.05
CA ALA A 54 2.62 -1.13 3.50
C ALA A 54 1.17 -1.27 2.99
N PHE A 55 0.99 -1.63 1.71
CA PHE A 55 -0.32 -1.89 1.14
C PHE A 55 -1.02 -3.06 1.84
N THR A 56 -0.33 -4.19 2.04
CA THR A 56 -0.91 -5.37 2.68
C THR A 56 -1.15 -5.19 4.18
N ASP A 57 -0.32 -4.41 4.87
CA ASP A 57 -0.49 -4.06 6.27
C ASP A 57 -1.74 -3.19 6.45
N ALA A 58 -1.95 -2.21 5.57
CA ALA A 58 -3.17 -1.41 5.56
C ALA A 58 -4.42 -2.25 5.25
N LEU A 59 -4.30 -3.22 4.34
CA LEU A 59 -5.39 -4.15 4.01
C LEU A 59 -5.81 -4.99 5.21
N THR A 60 -4.83 -5.54 5.94
CA THR A 60 -5.05 -6.42 7.10
C THR A 60 -5.34 -5.68 8.40
N ASN A 61 -5.13 -4.35 8.43
CA ASN A 61 -5.46 -3.53 9.58
C ASN A 61 -7.00 -3.38 9.71
N PRO A 62 -7.61 -3.84 10.82
CA PRO A 62 -9.01 -3.60 11.10
C PRO A 62 -9.20 -2.11 11.38
N ALA A 63 -9.56 -1.33 10.36
CA ALA A 63 -9.83 0.08 10.54
C ALA A 63 -10.96 0.26 11.57
N PRO A 64 -10.79 1.08 12.64
CA PRO A 64 -11.90 1.50 13.46
C PRO A 64 -13.00 2.10 12.58
N ALA A 65 -14.28 1.83 12.87
CA ALA A 65 -15.40 2.35 12.07
C ALA A 65 -15.34 3.89 11.84
N LEU A 66 -14.72 4.63 12.77
CA LEU A 66 -14.42 6.07 12.65
C LEU A 66 -13.29 6.40 11.68
N ALA A 67 -12.22 5.59 11.61
CA ALA A 67 -11.10 5.77 10.69
C ALA A 67 -11.43 5.30 9.26
N ALA A 68 -12.43 4.43 9.10
CA ALA A 68 -13.01 4.11 7.79
C ALA A 68 -13.74 5.32 7.15
N SER A 69 -14.13 6.31 7.97
CA SER A 69 -14.86 7.51 7.52
C SER A 69 -13.97 8.73 7.30
N THR A 70 -12.70 8.72 7.70
CA THR A 70 -11.77 9.80 7.34
C THR A 70 -11.30 9.60 5.90
N PRO A 71 -11.56 10.55 4.98
CA PRO A 71 -11.01 10.47 3.63
C PRO A 71 -9.49 10.47 3.71
N SER A 72 -8.87 9.35 3.36
CA SER A 72 -7.42 9.27 3.21
C SER A 72 -7.11 9.67 1.77
N ASP A 73 -6.57 10.88 1.58
CA ASP A 73 -6.15 11.34 0.25
C ASP A 73 -4.82 10.68 -0.14
N PRO A 74 -4.78 9.85 -1.20
CA PRO A 74 -3.55 9.21 -1.63
C PRO A 74 -2.44 10.17 -2.11
N TYR A 75 -2.78 11.40 -2.50
CA TYR A 75 -1.79 12.40 -2.91
C TYR A 75 -1.22 13.20 -1.73
N GLU A 76 -1.82 13.14 -0.55
CA GLU A 76 -1.39 13.93 0.61
C GLU A 76 0.08 13.66 1.02
N PRO A 77 0.54 12.39 1.18
CA PRO A 77 1.94 12.12 1.55
C PRO A 77 2.94 12.63 0.51
N LEU A 78 2.56 12.57 -0.77
CA LEU A 78 3.39 13.03 -1.90
C LEU A 78 3.56 14.56 -1.84
N ARG A 79 2.46 15.30 -1.61
CA ARG A 79 2.49 16.76 -1.47
C ARG A 79 3.32 17.22 -0.27
N GLN A 80 3.25 16.51 0.85
CA GLN A 80 4.07 16.77 2.04
C GLN A 80 5.57 16.53 1.79
N SER A 81 5.91 15.69 0.80
CA SER A 81 7.28 15.33 0.45
C SER A 81 7.82 16.11 -0.76
N ALA A 82 7.25 17.29 -1.01
CA ALA A 82 7.62 18.19 -2.10
C ALA A 82 7.49 17.61 -3.52
N TRP A 83 6.64 16.59 -3.72
CA TRP A 83 6.30 16.13 -5.06
C TRP A 83 5.48 17.19 -5.79
N GLN A 84 5.75 17.35 -7.08
CA GLN A 84 5.18 18.44 -7.87
C GLN A 84 4.36 17.90 -9.05
N PRO A 85 3.37 18.65 -9.55
CA PRO A 85 2.74 18.34 -10.82
C PRO A 85 3.77 18.31 -11.96
N PRO A 86 3.63 17.42 -12.95
CA PRO A 86 4.46 17.43 -14.14
C PRO A 86 4.39 18.78 -14.87
N THR A 87 5.52 19.23 -15.41
CA THR A 87 5.61 20.50 -16.15
C THR A 87 4.75 20.52 -17.43
N ILE A 88 4.45 19.34 -18.00
CA ILE A 88 3.69 19.20 -19.25
C ILE A 88 2.47 18.33 -19.00
N GLY A 89 1.27 18.94 -19.02
CA GLY A 89 -0.04 18.38 -19.41
C GLY A 89 -0.48 17.03 -18.84
N ALA A 90 0.23 16.47 -17.87
CA ALA A 90 0.02 15.14 -17.34
C ALA A 90 -0.52 15.25 -15.92
N ASP A 91 -1.64 14.58 -15.66
CA ASP A 91 -2.24 14.52 -14.33
C ASP A 91 -1.38 13.67 -13.39
N GLY A 92 -1.18 14.12 -12.16
CA GLY A 92 -0.43 13.37 -11.14
C GLY A 92 0.68 14.19 -10.49
N LEU A 93 1.59 13.49 -9.82
CA LEU A 93 2.73 14.05 -9.10
C LEU A 93 4.00 13.29 -9.42
N VAL A 94 5.10 14.03 -9.61
CA VAL A 94 6.45 13.51 -9.83
C VAL A 94 7.31 13.77 -8.61
N SER A 95 8.21 12.83 -8.31
CA SER A 95 9.18 12.97 -7.22
C SER A 95 10.17 14.10 -7.50
N PRO A 96 10.76 14.71 -6.45
CA PRO A 96 11.74 15.81 -6.61
C PRO A 96 12.96 15.45 -7.46
N ASP A 97 13.40 14.19 -7.43
CA ASP A 97 14.50 13.65 -8.22
C ASP A 97 14.07 13.18 -9.62
N GLY A 98 12.77 13.24 -9.93
CA GLY A 98 12.21 12.86 -11.23
C GLY A 98 12.20 11.35 -11.53
N THR A 99 12.52 10.50 -10.56
CA THR A 99 12.65 9.04 -10.74
C THR A 99 11.33 8.30 -10.56
N ALA A 100 10.36 8.88 -9.83
CA ALA A 100 9.08 8.26 -9.56
C ALA A 100 7.92 9.18 -9.93
N TYR A 101 6.84 8.59 -10.42
CA TYR A 101 5.66 9.30 -10.90
C TYR A 101 4.40 8.54 -10.49
N VAL A 102 3.46 9.27 -9.89
CA VAL A 102 2.14 8.77 -9.46
C VAL A 102 1.06 9.54 -10.22
N GLN A 103 0.20 8.81 -10.91
CA GLN A 103 -0.94 9.37 -11.61
C GLN A 103 -2.22 8.59 -11.31
N ARG A 104 -3.33 9.29 -11.43
CA ARG A 104 -4.67 8.70 -11.46
C ARG A 104 -5.27 9.03 -12.82
N LEU A 105 -5.59 8.01 -13.61
CA LEU A 105 -6.28 8.21 -14.88
C LEU A 105 -7.73 8.63 -14.63
N GLY A 106 -8.41 9.11 -15.67
CA GLY A 106 -9.82 9.52 -15.59
C GLY A 106 -10.01 10.98 -15.18
N THR A 107 -11.25 11.35 -14.91
CA THR A 107 -11.63 12.71 -14.53
C THR A 107 -12.01 12.79 -13.06
N ALA A 108 -12.24 14.00 -12.52
CA ALA A 108 -12.75 14.16 -11.15
C ALA A 108 -14.14 13.51 -10.97
N GLN A 109 -14.95 13.48 -12.04
CA GLN A 109 -16.30 12.92 -12.07
C GLN A 109 -16.30 11.41 -12.30
N GLU A 110 -15.38 10.92 -13.12
CA GLU A 110 -15.20 9.49 -13.43
C GLU A 110 -13.74 9.13 -13.19
N PRO A 111 -13.37 8.90 -11.92
CA PRO A 111 -12.00 8.56 -11.59
C PRO A 111 -11.63 7.21 -12.21
N GLY A 112 -10.41 7.08 -12.69
CA GLY A 112 -9.87 5.84 -13.23
C GLY A 112 -8.88 5.17 -12.27
N ALA A 113 -8.13 4.22 -12.84
CA ALA A 113 -7.09 3.48 -12.15
C ALA A 113 -5.88 4.35 -11.82
N TRP A 114 -5.18 3.96 -10.75
CA TRP A 114 -3.92 4.56 -10.32
C TRP A 114 -2.74 3.84 -10.93
N PHE A 115 -1.72 4.60 -11.31
CA PHE A 115 -0.46 4.10 -11.82
C PHE A 115 0.68 4.75 -11.05
N VAL A 116 1.58 3.92 -10.56
CA VAL A 116 2.82 4.36 -9.94
C VAL A 116 3.96 3.75 -10.71
N THR A 117 4.84 4.58 -11.25
CA THR A 117 5.97 4.15 -12.08
C THR A 117 7.24 4.72 -11.51
N ALA A 118 8.27 3.88 -11.36
CA ALA A 118 9.63 4.34 -11.17
C ALA A 118 10.44 4.05 -12.44
N SER A 119 11.19 5.05 -12.86
CA SER A 119 12.03 5.04 -14.05
C SER A 119 13.45 5.47 -13.69
N LEU A 120 14.44 4.80 -14.27
CA LEU A 120 15.86 5.12 -14.08
C LEU A 120 16.57 5.33 -15.42
N GLY A 121 17.74 5.98 -15.34
CA GLY A 121 18.61 6.27 -16.47
C GLY A 121 18.12 7.42 -17.37
N PRO A 122 18.98 7.84 -18.33
CA PRO A 122 18.72 9.00 -19.19
C PRO A 122 17.50 8.82 -20.09
N GLU A 123 17.20 7.57 -20.49
CA GLU A 123 16.03 7.22 -21.30
C GLU A 123 14.74 7.04 -20.47
N ARG A 124 14.78 7.26 -19.15
CA ARG A 124 13.65 7.08 -18.21
C ARG A 124 12.92 5.74 -18.37
N LYS A 125 13.68 4.65 -18.52
CA LYS A 125 13.10 3.31 -18.69
C LYS A 125 12.40 2.88 -17.39
N PRO A 126 11.15 2.38 -17.46
CA PRO A 126 10.44 1.94 -16.28
C PRO A 126 11.13 0.72 -15.68
N VAL A 127 11.48 0.83 -14.40
CA VAL A 127 12.13 -0.24 -13.63
C VAL A 127 11.08 -1.11 -12.96
N TRP A 128 10.04 -0.49 -12.41
CA TRP A 128 8.88 -1.17 -11.85
C TRP A 128 7.64 -0.30 -12.00
N GLN A 129 6.48 -0.94 -11.95
CA GLN A 129 5.19 -0.30 -11.98
C GLN A 129 4.24 -0.97 -10.99
N ALA A 130 3.45 -0.18 -10.28
CA ALA A 130 2.32 -0.64 -9.51
C ALA A 130 1.03 -0.04 -10.10
N ARG A 131 -0.05 -0.82 -10.12
CA ARG A 131 -1.36 -0.38 -10.62
C ARG A 131 -2.45 -0.73 -9.64
N PHE A 132 -3.35 0.20 -9.39
CA PHE A 132 -4.51 0.00 -8.54
C PHE A 132 -5.77 0.32 -9.31
N GLY A 133 -6.76 -0.57 -9.28
CA GLY A 133 -8.04 -0.33 -9.95
C GLY A 133 -8.74 0.93 -9.40
N GLU A 134 -9.63 1.52 -10.19
CA GLU A 134 -10.40 2.72 -9.84
C GLU A 134 -11.05 2.65 -8.45
N ARG A 135 -11.57 1.46 -8.12
CA ARG A 135 -12.33 1.18 -6.91
C ARG A 135 -11.46 0.73 -5.73
N THR A 136 -10.13 0.75 -5.89
CA THR A 136 -9.22 0.40 -4.80
C THR A 136 -9.43 1.38 -3.64
N PRO A 137 -9.63 0.89 -2.39
CA PRO A 137 -9.86 1.77 -1.26
C PRO A 137 -8.72 2.79 -1.10
N ALA A 138 -9.06 4.08 -1.00
CA ALA A 138 -8.10 5.17 -0.97
C ALA A 138 -7.05 5.02 0.14
N ARG A 139 -7.43 4.49 1.31
CA ARG A 139 -6.52 4.17 2.42
C ARG A 139 -5.37 3.23 2.05
N LEU A 140 -5.58 2.30 1.11
CA LEU A 140 -4.54 1.36 0.67
C LEU A 140 -3.55 2.06 -0.26
N VAL A 141 -4.05 2.90 -1.16
CA VAL A 141 -3.22 3.72 -2.04
C VAL A 141 -2.44 4.75 -1.23
N ALA A 142 -3.07 5.35 -0.21
CA ALA A 142 -2.42 6.29 0.71
C ALA A 142 -1.32 5.61 1.53
N ALA A 143 -1.54 4.41 2.06
CA ALA A 143 -0.48 3.65 2.74
C ALA A 143 0.71 3.36 1.81
N PHE A 144 0.43 3.04 0.55
CA PHE A 144 1.47 2.84 -0.47
C PHE A 144 2.25 4.14 -0.74
N THR A 145 1.56 5.27 -0.93
CA THR A 145 2.22 6.56 -1.20
C THR A 145 2.97 7.09 0.02
N THR A 146 2.48 6.86 1.23
CA THR A 146 3.22 7.14 2.47
C THR A 146 4.54 6.38 2.52
N ALA A 147 4.52 5.07 2.24
CA ALA A 147 5.74 4.26 2.20
C ALA A 147 6.67 4.66 1.05
N LEU A 148 6.12 5.11 -0.08
CA LEU A 148 6.90 5.60 -1.21
C LEU A 148 7.68 6.88 -0.89
N THR A 149 7.14 7.72 -0.01
CA THR A 149 7.77 8.96 0.44
C THR A 149 8.59 8.82 1.71
N ASP A 150 8.63 7.64 2.30
CA ASP A 150 9.31 7.41 3.55
C ASP A 150 10.84 7.57 3.37
N PRO A 151 11.48 8.57 4.03
CA PRO A 151 12.92 8.76 3.90
C PRO A 151 13.74 7.73 4.70
N HIS A 152 13.10 6.87 5.52
CA HIS A 152 13.82 5.88 6.32
C HIS A 152 14.58 4.89 5.41
N PRO A 153 15.88 4.65 5.67
CA PRO A 153 16.67 3.71 4.88
C PRO A 153 16.08 2.28 4.93
N ALA A 154 15.91 1.66 3.76
CA ALA A 154 15.48 0.27 3.67
C ALA A 154 16.58 -0.69 4.13
N ALA A 155 16.31 -1.47 5.17
CA ALA A 155 17.23 -2.50 5.64
C ALA A 155 17.33 -3.65 4.64
N ARG A 156 18.55 -4.06 4.34
CA ARG A 156 18.86 -5.22 3.48
C ARG A 156 19.88 -6.10 4.19
N THR A 157 19.56 -7.38 4.35
CA THR A 157 20.42 -8.38 5.00
C THR A 157 21.44 -8.99 4.04
N ASP A 158 21.35 -8.69 2.75
CA ASP A 158 22.23 -9.24 1.74
C ASP A 158 23.57 -8.49 1.66
N SER A 159 24.61 -9.17 1.19
CA SER A 159 25.95 -8.63 1.05
C SER A 159 25.95 -7.44 0.09
N LEU A 160 26.76 -6.40 0.35
CA LEU A 160 26.87 -5.20 -0.51
C LEU A 160 27.13 -5.52 -2.00
N ARG A 161 27.81 -6.64 -2.29
CA ARG A 161 28.10 -7.11 -3.65
C ARG A 161 26.93 -7.83 -4.33
N SER A 162 25.96 -8.30 -3.55
CA SER A 162 24.79 -9.05 -4.02
C SER A 162 23.60 -8.14 -4.32
N LEU A 163 23.54 -6.95 -3.72
CA LEU A 163 22.48 -5.97 -3.98
C LEU A 163 22.61 -5.39 -5.41
N PRO A 164 21.76 -5.82 -6.37
CA PRO A 164 21.83 -5.35 -7.74
C PRO A 164 21.48 -3.87 -7.75
N ILE A 165 22.37 -3.06 -8.33
CA ILE A 165 22.13 -1.64 -8.53
C ILE A 165 21.83 -1.43 -9.99
N LEU A 166 20.63 -0.94 -10.29
CA LEU A 166 20.28 -0.54 -11.65
C LEU A 166 20.88 0.82 -12.00
N ASP A 167 21.01 1.71 -11.00
CA ASP A 167 21.64 3.02 -11.13
C ASP A 167 22.34 3.42 -9.81
N PRO A 168 23.69 3.49 -9.77
CA PRO A 168 24.43 3.81 -8.54
C PRO A 168 24.33 5.27 -8.13
N ASP A 169 23.98 6.18 -9.05
CA ASP A 169 23.98 7.62 -8.79
C ASP A 169 22.77 8.05 -7.94
N VAL A 170 21.76 7.17 -7.81
CA VAL A 170 20.53 7.43 -7.04
C VAL A 170 20.46 6.67 -5.71
N VAL A 171 21.52 5.93 -5.32
CA VAL A 171 21.49 5.08 -4.11
C VAL A 171 22.66 5.42 -3.17
N THR A 172 22.33 5.80 -1.93
CA THR A 172 23.30 5.90 -0.83
C THR A 172 23.24 4.64 0.03
N ARG A 173 24.41 4.11 0.44
CA ARG A 173 24.52 2.87 1.22
C ARG A 173 25.25 3.12 2.53
N ARG A 174 24.72 2.54 3.61
CA ARG A 174 25.37 2.48 4.92
C ARG A 174 25.37 1.04 5.41
N THR A 175 26.49 0.60 5.97
CA THR A 175 26.62 -0.73 6.57
C THR A 175 26.58 -0.61 8.08
N THR A 176 25.85 -1.52 8.71
CA THR A 176 25.76 -1.64 10.16
C THR A 176 25.76 -3.13 10.50
N ASP A 177 26.59 -3.53 11.46
CA ASP A 177 26.58 -4.90 11.96
C ASP A 177 25.44 -5.08 12.95
N VAL A 178 24.62 -6.10 12.72
CA VAL A 178 23.48 -6.46 13.57
C VAL A 178 23.57 -7.95 13.88
N LEU A 179 23.39 -8.32 15.15
CA LEU A 179 23.39 -9.72 15.54
C LEU A 179 22.21 -10.45 14.88
N ALA A 180 22.47 -11.61 14.29
CA ALA A 180 21.47 -12.38 13.54
C ALA A 180 20.20 -12.69 14.35
N VAL A 181 20.32 -12.85 15.68
CA VAL A 181 19.18 -13.08 16.58
C VAL A 181 18.19 -11.92 16.57
N HIS A 182 18.65 -10.67 16.44
CA HIS A 182 17.76 -9.51 16.40
C HIS A 182 17.01 -9.44 15.07
N VAL A 183 17.64 -9.86 13.97
CA VAL A 183 16.99 -9.93 12.65
C VAL A 183 15.90 -10.99 12.65
N ALA A 184 16.17 -12.17 13.23
CA ALA A 184 15.20 -13.24 13.37
C ALA A 184 14.03 -12.82 14.27
N ALA A 185 14.33 -12.25 15.44
CA ALA A 185 13.31 -11.78 16.38
C ALA A 185 12.38 -10.71 15.78
N ALA A 186 12.91 -9.79 14.95
CA ALA A 186 12.10 -8.78 14.29
C ALA A 186 11.06 -9.37 13.33
N LEU A 187 11.40 -10.46 12.62
CA LEU A 187 10.43 -11.16 11.76
C LEU A 187 9.36 -11.85 12.59
N GLU A 188 9.75 -12.55 13.66
CA GLU A 188 8.81 -13.24 14.56
C GLU A 188 7.84 -12.25 15.22
N GLU A 189 8.35 -11.14 15.74
CA GLU A 189 7.54 -10.08 16.34
C GLU A 189 6.55 -9.49 15.32
N ARG A 190 6.99 -9.25 14.09
CA ARG A 190 6.12 -8.77 13.01
C ARG A 190 5.01 -9.76 12.69
N VAL A 191 5.32 -11.04 12.55
CA VAL A 191 4.32 -12.10 12.29
C VAL A 191 3.31 -12.17 13.45
N HIS A 192 3.80 -12.10 14.70
CA HIS A 192 2.95 -12.13 15.88
C HIS A 192 2.00 -10.92 15.91
N ALA A 193 2.52 -9.71 15.68
CA ALA A 193 1.73 -8.48 15.63
C ALA A 193 0.66 -8.52 14.53
N LEU A 194 0.99 -9.01 13.34
CA LEU A 194 0.02 -9.14 12.25
C LEU A 194 -1.06 -10.19 12.56
N THR A 195 -0.69 -11.29 13.22
CA THR A 195 -1.63 -12.34 13.62
C THR A 195 -2.60 -11.83 14.69
N ALA A 196 -2.13 -11.04 15.65
CA ALA A 196 -2.96 -10.46 16.71
C ALA A 196 -4.05 -9.50 16.17
N ARG A 197 -3.81 -8.83 15.04
CA ARG A 197 -4.81 -7.96 14.38
C ARG A 197 -6.05 -8.74 13.92
N ARG A 198 -5.85 -9.99 13.50
CA ARG A 198 -6.93 -10.88 13.01
C ARG A 198 -7.87 -11.33 14.12
N THR A 199 -7.43 -11.32 15.37
CA THR A 199 -8.22 -11.81 16.51
C THR A 199 -9.13 -10.76 17.15
N VAL A 200 -9.09 -9.49 16.73
CA VAL A 200 -9.97 -8.44 17.26
C VAL A 200 -11.31 -8.48 16.53
N PRO A 201 -12.43 -8.85 17.18
CA PRO A 201 -13.75 -8.77 16.55
C PRO A 201 -14.12 -7.29 16.32
N PRO A 202 -14.87 -6.95 15.26
CA PRO A 202 -15.46 -5.63 15.16
C PRO A 202 -16.36 -5.42 16.38
N THR A 203 -16.00 -4.47 17.24
CA THR A 203 -16.84 -4.07 18.37
C THR A 203 -18.10 -3.44 17.81
N THR A 204 -19.19 -4.20 17.73
CA THR A 204 -20.50 -3.67 17.37
C THR A 204 -20.84 -2.54 18.36
N PRO A 205 -21.09 -1.30 17.90
CA PRO A 205 -21.59 -0.27 18.79
C PRO A 205 -22.93 -0.75 19.34
N GLY A 206 -22.98 -1.00 20.65
CA GLY A 206 -24.24 -1.31 21.33
C GLY A 206 -25.24 -0.16 21.09
N PRO A 207 -26.53 -0.46 20.93
CA PRO A 207 -27.54 0.56 20.67
C PRO A 207 -27.49 1.64 21.76
N PRO A 208 -27.68 2.92 21.42
CA PRO A 208 -27.65 3.99 22.39
C PRO A 208 -28.68 3.70 23.48
N ARG A 209 -28.22 3.66 24.74
CA ARG A 209 -29.08 3.54 25.92
C ARG A 209 -30.04 4.73 25.91
N GLN A 210 -31.29 4.47 25.53
CA GLN A 210 -32.35 5.47 25.65
C GLN A 210 -32.46 5.86 27.13
N PRO A 211 -32.37 7.17 27.46
CA PRO A 211 -32.59 7.61 28.83
C PRO A 211 -34.04 7.26 29.23
N PRO A 212 -34.28 6.88 30.50
CA PRO A 212 -35.59 6.44 30.95
C PRO A 212 -36.61 7.57 30.73
N ALA A 213 -37.73 7.24 30.10
CA ALA A 213 -38.86 8.13 29.93
C ALA A 213 -39.31 8.64 31.31
N ARG A 214 -39.14 9.94 31.52
CA ARG A 214 -39.63 10.61 32.72
C ARG A 214 -41.16 10.69 32.59
N ASN A 215 -41.85 9.71 33.18
CA ASN A 215 -43.29 9.74 33.37
C ASN A 215 -43.67 10.95 34.23
N SER A 216 -43.99 12.07 33.61
CA SER A 216 -44.72 13.15 34.26
C SER A 216 -46.19 12.77 34.32
N ARG A 217 -46.58 12.13 35.43
CA ARG A 217 -47.98 12.07 35.88
C ARG A 217 -48.36 13.43 36.50
N SER A 218 -49.64 13.77 36.33
CA SER A 218 -50.45 14.81 37.02
C SER A 218 -50.12 16.28 36.68
N ARG A 219 -51.10 17.18 36.52
CA ARG A 219 -52.48 17.22 37.03
C ARG A 219 -53.35 18.11 36.14
#